data_AF-U6MW73-F1
#
_entry.id   AF-U6MW73-F1
#
_cell.length_a   1.000
_cell.length_b   1.000
_cell.length_c   1.000
_cell.angle_alpha   90.00
_cell.angle_beta   90.00
_cell.angle_gamma   90.00
#
_symmetry.space_group_name_H-M   'P 1'
#
loop_
_entity.id
_entity.type
_entity.pdbx_description
1 polymer ?
#
loop_
_entity_poly.entity_id
_entity_poly.type
_entity_poly.pdbx_seq_one_letter_code
_entity_poly.pdbx_strand_id
1 'polypeptide(L)'
;MRRSRLNTQQQQQQQQQQQQQQQQQQQHFILFCCSVEYEAGDGSREKRRSNLYEFIEGAFVKKIMGERQTFWYSGWTHVNSVKSFYEEEKTVFAARKETYFLSWARENRALLCAEIYPLLSRMTKKKNEPNVYVLDRTSEFLFFEIIKKRILVAGARTAVVMNHILQVRGLDEGLGQLRAGSGMQDVQETADARPPAHGESYVYLRNFLINFSIFILVVLFFVYISRFYRSTPSPAPLAARSAKAADQTELMQAKAN
;
A
#
# COMPACT_ATOMS: atom_id res chain seq x y z
N MET A 1 -49.87 18.81 -29.12
CA MET A 1 -49.01 19.00 -27.93
C MET A 1 -47.89 17.96 -27.73
N ARG A 2 -48.04 16.67 -28.10
CA ARG A 2 -46.96 15.65 -27.89
C ARG A 2 -45.66 15.89 -28.70
N ARG A 3 -45.74 16.36 -29.94
CA ARG A 3 -44.54 16.68 -30.77
C ARG A 3 -43.67 17.79 -30.19
N SER A 4 -44.26 18.78 -29.52
CA SER A 4 -43.52 19.90 -28.94
C SER A 4 -42.67 19.45 -27.74
N ARG A 5 -43.20 18.56 -26.88
CA ARG A 5 -42.45 18.00 -25.73
C ARG A 5 -41.29 17.07 -26.15
N LEU A 6 -41.44 16.36 -27.28
CA LEU A 6 -40.39 15.47 -27.80
C LEU A 6 -39.16 16.26 -28.26
N ASN A 7 -39.38 17.38 -28.96
CA ASN A 7 -38.30 18.27 -29.39
C ASN A 7 -37.57 18.91 -28.20
N THR A 8 -38.29 19.31 -27.15
CA THR A 8 -37.66 19.91 -25.97
C THR A 8 -36.77 18.90 -25.22
N GLN A 9 -37.19 17.63 -25.11
CA GLN A 9 -36.37 16.59 -24.49
C GLN A 9 -35.12 16.27 -25.32
N GLN A 10 -35.25 16.16 -26.65
CA GLN A 10 -34.11 15.90 -27.52
C GLN A 10 -33.08 17.05 -27.47
N GLN A 11 -33.56 18.29 -27.42
CA GLN A 11 -32.72 19.48 -27.34
C GLN A 11 -32.00 19.59 -25.98
N GLN A 12 -32.68 19.24 -24.88
CA GLN A 12 -32.04 19.14 -23.56
C GLN A 12 -30.96 18.04 -23.50
N GLN A 13 -31.20 16.88 -24.12
CA GLN A 13 -30.23 15.79 -24.16
C GLN A 13 -28.96 16.18 -24.94
N GLN A 14 -29.11 16.86 -26.08
CA GLN A 14 -27.97 17.37 -26.85
C GLN A 14 -27.15 18.41 -26.08
N GLN A 15 -27.80 19.33 -25.37
CA GLN A 15 -27.09 20.30 -24.53
C GLN A 15 -26.29 19.65 -23.41
N GLN A 16 -26.85 18.62 -22.74
CA GLN A 16 -26.12 17.88 -21.71
C GLN A 16 -24.88 17.15 -22.27
N GLN A 17 -24.98 16.56 -23.46
CA GLN A 17 -23.84 15.89 -24.10
C GLN A 17 -22.72 16.89 -24.46
N GLN A 18 -23.05 18.07 -24.99
CA GLN A 18 -22.05 19.09 -25.31
C GLN A 18 -21.33 19.62 -24.06
N GLN A 19 -22.05 19.86 -22.96
CA GLN A 19 -21.41 20.27 -21.70
C GLN A 19 -20.47 19.19 -21.15
N GLN A 20 -20.84 17.91 -21.25
CA GLN A 20 -19.96 16.81 -20.83
C GLN A 20 -18.69 16.71 -21.67
N GLN A 21 -18.76 16.94 -22.99
CA GLN A 21 -17.58 16.94 -23.86
C GLN A 21 -16.63 18.10 -23.56
N GLN A 22 -17.14 19.32 -23.35
CA GLN A 22 -16.29 20.45 -22.98
C GLN A 22 -15.58 20.23 -21.64
N GLN A 23 -16.26 19.65 -20.65
CA GLN A 23 -15.63 19.28 -19.39
C GLN A 23 -14.56 18.19 -19.56
N GLN A 24 -14.72 17.25 -20.50
CA GLN A 24 -13.68 16.24 -20.78
C GLN A 24 -12.42 16.88 -21.40
N GLN A 25 -12.58 17.79 -22.36
CA GLN A 25 -11.44 18.47 -22.98
C GLN A 25 -10.66 19.34 -21.99
N GLN A 26 -11.36 20.09 -21.12
CA GLN A 26 -10.67 20.90 -20.10
C GLN A 26 -9.87 20.05 -19.12
N GLN A 27 -10.39 18.88 -18.72
CA GLN A 27 -9.68 17.99 -17.79
C GLN A 27 -8.44 17.35 -18.42
N HIS A 28 -8.52 16.96 -19.70
CA HIS A 28 -7.36 16.42 -20.41
C HIS A 28 -6.26 17.48 -20.58
N PHE A 29 -6.66 18.74 -20.78
CA PHE A 29 -5.73 19.86 -20.85
C PHE A 29 -5.05 20.15 -19.51
N ILE A 30 -5.77 20.07 -18.38
CA ILE A 30 -5.21 20.35 -17.04
C ILE A 30 -4.17 19.30 -16.62
N LEU A 31 -4.40 18.01 -16.89
CA LEU A 31 -3.45 16.93 -16.57
C LEU A 31 -2.10 17.06 -17.28
N PHE A 32 -2.11 17.55 -18.52
CA PHE A 32 -0.90 17.73 -19.33
C PHE A 32 -0.27 19.12 -19.22
N CYS A 33 -1.03 20.15 -18.85
CA CYS A 33 -0.53 21.54 -18.85
C CYS A 33 0.08 21.99 -17.51
N CYS A 34 -0.34 21.39 -16.39
CA CYS A 34 0.17 21.79 -15.08
C CYS A 34 1.49 21.07 -14.77
N SER A 35 2.57 21.85 -14.67
CA SER A 35 3.85 21.37 -14.15
C SER A 35 3.86 21.47 -12.63
N VAL A 36 4.39 20.45 -11.97
CA VAL A 36 4.56 20.41 -10.52
C VAL A 36 6.05 20.42 -10.20
N GLU A 37 6.47 21.32 -9.34
CA GLU A 37 7.81 21.38 -8.75
C GLU A 37 7.77 20.76 -7.35
N TYR A 38 8.61 19.75 -7.10
CA TYR A 38 8.61 18.97 -5.86
C TYR A 38 10.04 18.64 -5.41
N GLU A 39 10.22 18.36 -4.12
CA GLU A 39 11.50 17.88 -3.57
C GLU A 39 11.65 16.37 -3.78
N ALA A 40 12.79 15.96 -4.35
CA ALA A 40 13.13 14.55 -4.52
C ALA A 40 13.35 13.89 -3.13
N GLY A 41 12.58 12.84 -2.83
CA GLY A 41 12.65 12.14 -1.53
C GLY A 41 13.88 11.26 -1.32
N ASP A 42 14.99 11.53 -2.02
CA ASP A 42 16.25 10.75 -1.91
C ASP A 42 17.22 11.32 -0.87
N GLY A 43 16.75 12.24 -0.02
CA GLY A 43 17.56 12.93 0.98
C GLY A 43 18.32 14.14 0.41
N SER A 44 18.36 14.31 -0.91
CA SER A 44 18.79 15.56 -1.53
C SER A 44 17.64 16.56 -1.52
N ARG A 45 17.89 17.84 -1.19
CA ARG A 45 16.89 18.92 -1.36
C ARG A 45 16.78 19.37 -2.83
N GLU A 46 17.01 18.45 -3.75
CA GLU A 46 16.94 18.72 -5.18
C GLU A 46 15.47 18.91 -5.57
N LYS A 47 15.17 20.06 -6.19
CA LYS A 47 13.84 20.34 -6.71
C LYS A 47 13.75 19.82 -8.15
N ARG A 48 12.77 18.96 -8.41
CA ARG A 48 12.48 18.41 -9.73
C ARG A 48 11.15 18.92 -10.24
N ARG A 49 11.00 18.91 -11.56
CA ARG A 49 9.79 19.34 -12.26
C ARG A 49 9.30 18.21 -13.15
N SER A 50 8.00 17.96 -13.12
CA SER A 50 7.33 17.07 -14.07
C SER A 50 5.90 17.56 -14.31
N ASN A 51 5.19 16.98 -15.28
CA ASN A 51 3.75 17.16 -15.33
C ASN A 51 3.07 16.41 -14.16
N LEU A 52 1.80 16.75 -13.90
CA LEU A 52 1.04 16.16 -12.80
C LEU A 52 0.92 14.63 -12.91
N TYR A 53 0.77 14.11 -14.12
CA TYR A 53 0.64 12.67 -14.34
C TYR A 53 1.93 11.91 -13.98
N GLU A 54 3.07 12.33 -14.53
CA GLU A 54 4.40 11.78 -14.21
C GLU A 54 4.75 11.94 -12.74
N PHE A 55 4.33 13.05 -12.13
CA PHE A 55 4.50 13.26 -10.70
C PHE A 55 3.74 12.18 -9.91
N ILE A 56 2.44 12.00 -10.16
CA ILE A 56 1.61 11.05 -9.41
C ILE A 56 2.06 9.61 -9.65
N GLU A 57 2.23 9.18 -10.90
CA GLU A 57 2.54 7.78 -11.27
C GLU A 57 3.97 7.39 -10.90
N GLY A 58 4.93 8.31 -11.02
CA GLY A 58 6.35 8.01 -10.86
C GLY A 58 6.91 8.58 -9.57
N ALA A 59 7.12 9.89 -9.54
CA ALA A 59 7.93 10.54 -8.51
C ALA A 59 7.31 10.44 -7.12
N PHE A 60 6.00 10.64 -7.02
CA PHE A 60 5.26 10.65 -5.77
C PHE A 60 5.18 9.25 -5.15
N VAL A 61 4.82 8.24 -5.94
CA VAL A 61 4.80 6.84 -5.48
C VAL A 61 6.18 6.40 -5.01
N LYS A 62 7.24 6.69 -5.79
CA LYS A 62 8.62 6.38 -5.39
C LYS A 62 9.02 7.04 -4.08
N LYS A 63 8.63 8.31 -3.88
CA LYS A 63 8.87 9.04 -2.63
C LYS A 63 8.13 8.40 -1.45
N ILE A 64 6.85 8.05 -1.61
CA ILE A 64 6.07 7.35 -0.57
C ILE A 64 6.71 6.02 -0.20
N MET A 65 7.18 5.24 -1.18
CA MET A 65 7.86 3.98 -0.93
C MET A 65 9.12 4.15 -0.07
N GLY A 66 9.90 5.21 -0.32
CA GLY A 66 11.12 5.50 0.43
C GLY A 66 10.84 6.01 1.84
N GLU A 67 9.97 7.02 1.97
CA GLU A 67 9.74 7.74 3.23
C GLU A 67 8.71 7.07 4.16
N ARG A 68 7.75 6.33 3.58
CA ARG A 68 6.61 5.73 4.31
C ARG A 68 6.52 4.23 4.06
N GLN A 69 7.65 3.56 4.25
CA GLN A 69 7.80 2.10 4.09
C GLN A 69 6.76 1.30 4.88
N THR A 70 6.39 1.74 6.08
CA THR A 70 5.37 1.07 6.91
C THR A 70 4.03 1.00 6.21
N PHE A 71 3.60 2.05 5.51
CA PHE A 71 2.38 2.01 4.72
C PHE A 71 2.51 1.02 3.55
N TRP A 72 3.64 1.07 2.82
CA TRP A 72 3.83 0.29 1.60
C TRP A 72 3.98 -1.22 1.86
N TYR A 73 4.80 -1.58 2.85
CA TYR A 73 5.15 -2.98 3.15
C TYR A 73 4.30 -3.60 4.26
N SER A 74 3.63 -2.80 5.11
CA SER A 74 2.71 -3.31 6.14
C SER A 74 1.23 -3.13 5.79
N GLY A 75 0.90 -3.06 4.50
CA GLY A 75 -0.45 -2.82 3.97
C GLY A 75 -1.56 -3.73 4.52
N TRP A 76 -1.20 -4.88 5.11
CA TRP A 76 -2.13 -5.82 5.76
C TRP A 76 -2.93 -5.20 6.93
N THR A 77 -2.38 -4.21 7.65
CA THR A 77 -3.11 -3.53 8.74
C THR A 77 -4.20 -2.59 8.24
N HIS A 78 -4.13 -2.15 6.98
CA HIS A 78 -5.12 -1.27 6.36
C HIS A 78 -6.24 -2.04 5.63
N VAL A 79 -6.08 -3.34 5.37
CA VAL A 79 -7.10 -4.17 4.69
C VAL A 79 -8.38 -4.24 5.51
N ASN A 80 -8.30 -4.28 6.84
CA ASN A 80 -9.49 -4.26 7.70
C ASN A 80 -10.32 -2.98 7.55
N SER A 81 -9.68 -1.84 7.28
CA SER A 81 -10.40 -0.57 7.08
C SER A 81 -11.25 -0.55 5.81
N VAL A 82 -10.95 -1.43 4.85
CA VAL A 82 -11.67 -1.55 3.58
C VAL A 82 -12.52 -2.83 3.51
N LYS A 83 -12.65 -3.59 4.61
CA LYS A 83 -13.37 -4.88 4.60
C LYS A 83 -14.85 -4.73 4.20
N SER A 84 -15.56 -3.78 4.80
CA SER A 84 -16.98 -3.52 4.49
C SER A 84 -17.16 -3.10 3.04
N PHE A 85 -16.32 -2.17 2.57
CA PHE A 85 -16.27 -1.73 1.18
C PHE A 85 -15.97 -2.88 0.22
N TYR A 86 -15.03 -3.77 0.57
CA TYR A 86 -14.67 -4.93 -0.23
C TYR A 86 -15.84 -5.90 -0.39
N GLU A 87 -16.55 -6.24 0.69
CA GLU A 87 -17.70 -7.14 0.60
C GLU A 87 -18.85 -6.52 -0.21
N GLU A 88 -19.08 -5.21 -0.09
CA GLU A 88 -20.03 -4.49 -0.94
C GLU A 88 -19.63 -4.58 -2.43
N GLU A 89 -18.41 -4.17 -2.77
CA GLU A 89 -17.89 -4.18 -4.14
C GLU A 89 -17.91 -5.59 -4.76
N LYS A 90 -17.65 -6.62 -3.96
CA LYS A 90 -17.72 -8.03 -4.37
C LYS A 90 -19.14 -8.42 -4.82
N THR A 91 -20.17 -8.02 -4.08
CA THR A 91 -21.56 -8.29 -4.46
C THR A 91 -21.97 -7.54 -5.72
N VAL A 92 -21.58 -6.26 -5.83
CA VAL A 92 -21.92 -5.43 -6.99
C VAL A 92 -21.20 -5.90 -8.25
N PHE A 93 -19.92 -6.28 -8.13
CA PHE A 93 -19.14 -6.80 -9.24
C PHE A 93 -19.71 -8.15 -9.72
N ALA A 94 -20.14 -9.04 -8.83
CA ALA A 94 -20.78 -10.30 -9.23
C ALA A 94 -22.05 -10.08 -10.09
N ALA A 95 -22.83 -9.02 -9.80
CA ALA A 95 -24.03 -8.68 -10.53
C ALA A 95 -23.75 -7.97 -11.88
N ARG A 96 -22.77 -7.03 -11.90
CA ARG A 96 -22.54 -6.12 -13.04
C ARG A 96 -21.35 -6.50 -13.92
N LYS A 97 -20.43 -7.31 -13.42
CA LYS A 97 -19.22 -7.81 -14.09
C LYS A 97 -18.44 -6.68 -14.77
N GLU A 98 -18.07 -6.86 -16.04
CA GLU A 98 -17.25 -5.95 -16.83
C GLU A 98 -17.83 -4.54 -16.95
N THR A 99 -19.16 -4.40 -16.93
CA THR A 99 -19.80 -3.06 -17.00
C THR A 99 -19.47 -2.19 -15.78
N TYR A 100 -18.99 -2.80 -14.69
CA TYR A 100 -18.63 -2.09 -13.47
C TYR A 100 -17.28 -1.36 -13.56
N PHE A 101 -16.38 -1.77 -14.47
CA PHE A 101 -15.11 -1.05 -14.69
C PHE A 101 -15.32 0.41 -15.10
N LEU A 102 -16.35 0.68 -15.93
CA LEU A 102 -16.73 2.05 -16.31
C LEU A 102 -17.21 2.87 -15.10
N SER A 103 -17.83 2.22 -14.11
CA SER A 103 -18.22 2.89 -12.86
C SER A 103 -17.01 3.35 -12.09
N TRP A 104 -15.99 2.48 -11.94
CA TRP A 104 -14.75 2.82 -11.26
C TRP A 104 -13.96 3.92 -11.99
N ALA A 105 -13.95 3.89 -13.33
CA ALA A 105 -13.33 4.95 -14.12
C ALA A 105 -14.02 6.32 -13.89
N ARG A 106 -15.37 6.34 -13.87
CA ARG A 106 -16.13 7.56 -13.58
C ARG A 106 -15.87 8.08 -12.16
N GLU A 107 -15.76 7.18 -11.19
CA GLU A 107 -15.46 7.54 -9.80
C GLU A 107 -14.05 8.16 -9.66
N ASN A 108 -13.03 7.57 -10.29
CA ASN A 108 -11.69 8.13 -10.30
C ASN A 108 -11.66 9.51 -10.96
N ARG A 109 -12.38 9.69 -12.08
CA ARG A 109 -12.53 11.00 -12.72
C ARG A 109 -13.21 12.00 -11.80
N ALA A 110 -14.29 11.61 -11.13
CA ALA A 110 -14.99 12.47 -10.19
C ALA A 110 -14.09 12.92 -9.04
N LEU A 111 -13.26 12.00 -8.50
CA LEU A 111 -12.28 12.35 -7.47
C LEU A 111 -11.22 13.31 -7.98
N LEU A 112 -10.69 13.12 -9.20
CA LEU A 112 -9.74 14.08 -9.78
C LEU A 112 -10.33 15.49 -9.82
N CYS A 113 -11.61 15.61 -10.19
CA CYS A 113 -12.30 16.89 -10.29
C CYS A 113 -12.64 17.53 -8.94
N ALA A 114 -13.05 16.71 -7.97
CA ALA A 114 -13.54 17.17 -6.68
C ALA A 114 -12.42 17.42 -5.66
N GLU A 115 -11.33 16.67 -5.74
CA GLU A 115 -10.28 16.68 -4.73
C GLU A 115 -8.95 17.17 -5.29
N ILE A 116 -8.45 16.53 -6.35
CA ILE A 116 -7.09 16.77 -6.85
C ILE A 116 -6.94 18.14 -7.52
N TYR A 117 -7.83 18.51 -8.46
CA TYR A 117 -7.71 19.84 -9.10
C TYR A 117 -7.94 21.00 -8.14
N PRO A 118 -8.92 20.95 -7.21
CA PRO A 118 -9.05 21.97 -6.17
C PRO A 118 -7.84 22.03 -5.23
N LEU A 119 -7.16 20.91 -4.99
CA LEU A 119 -5.92 20.91 -4.23
C LEU A 119 -4.79 21.61 -5.00
N LEU A 120 -4.63 21.33 -6.30
CA LEU A 120 -3.67 22.05 -7.16
C LEU A 120 -3.94 23.56 -7.19
N SER A 121 -5.20 23.96 -7.31
CA SER A 121 -5.54 25.39 -7.41
C SER A 121 -5.22 26.18 -6.14
N ARG A 122 -5.13 25.50 -4.98
CA ARG A 122 -4.72 26.06 -3.69
C ARG A 122 -3.20 26.07 -3.49
N MET A 123 -2.44 25.36 -4.31
CA MET A 123 -0.98 25.35 -4.19
C MET A 123 -0.36 26.68 -4.58
N THR A 124 0.83 26.93 -4.05
CA THR A 124 1.59 28.14 -4.37
C THR A 124 2.09 28.05 -5.81
N LYS A 125 1.75 29.05 -6.63
CA LYS A 125 2.34 29.19 -7.97
C LYS A 125 3.75 29.76 -7.86
N LYS A 126 4.66 29.24 -8.68
CA LYS A 126 6.03 29.74 -8.72
C LYS A 126 6.05 31.17 -9.28
N LYS A 127 6.84 32.04 -8.65
CA LYS A 127 7.02 33.43 -9.10
C LYS A 127 7.54 33.43 -10.55
N ASN A 128 6.89 34.20 -11.42
CA ASN A 128 7.17 34.32 -12.86
C ASN A 128 6.85 33.08 -13.73
N GLU A 129 6.26 32.02 -13.17
CA GLU A 129 5.88 30.80 -13.92
C GLU A 129 4.45 30.36 -13.55
N PRO A 130 3.40 30.91 -14.18
CA PRO A 130 2.00 30.74 -13.73
C PRO A 130 1.45 29.31 -13.88
N ASN A 131 2.11 28.46 -14.67
CA ASN A 131 1.75 27.06 -14.92
C ASN A 131 2.56 26.07 -14.08
N VAL A 132 3.41 26.57 -13.17
CA VAL A 132 4.24 25.75 -12.28
C VAL A 132 3.72 25.89 -10.86
N TYR A 133 3.25 24.77 -10.32
CA TYR A 133 2.76 24.65 -8.96
C TYR A 133 3.87 24.09 -8.08
N VAL A 134 4.14 24.75 -6.96
CA VAL A 134 5.12 24.30 -5.98
C VAL A 134 4.40 23.45 -4.95
N LEU A 135 4.82 22.19 -4.84
CA LEU A 135 4.30 21.28 -3.85
C LEU A 135 4.92 21.58 -2.48
N ASP A 136 4.13 22.12 -1.56
CA ASP A 136 4.52 22.30 -0.17
C ASP A 136 4.22 21.03 0.66
N ARG A 137 4.78 20.94 1.87
CA ARG A 137 4.57 19.78 2.75
C ARG A 137 3.09 19.54 3.09
N THR A 138 2.28 20.61 3.17
CA THR A 138 0.85 20.48 3.49
C THR A 138 0.10 19.85 2.33
N SER A 139 0.29 20.36 1.11
CA SER A 139 -0.34 19.79 -0.08
C SER A 139 0.16 18.39 -0.36
N GLU A 140 1.45 18.11 -0.10
CA GLU A 140 2.01 16.76 -0.21
C GLU A 140 1.32 15.76 0.71
N PHE A 141 1.06 16.14 1.96
CA PHE A 141 0.33 15.30 2.91
C PHE A 141 -1.12 15.05 2.46
N LEU A 142 -1.81 16.07 1.96
CA LEU A 142 -3.17 15.93 1.43
C LEU A 142 -3.20 15.02 0.18
N PHE A 143 -2.23 15.16 -0.71
CA PHE A 143 -2.02 14.25 -1.84
C PHE A 143 -1.84 12.82 -1.36
N PHE A 144 -1.03 12.62 -0.33
CA PHE A 144 -0.75 11.31 0.22
C PHE A 144 -2.02 10.63 0.71
N GLU A 145 -2.84 11.32 1.51
CA GLU A 145 -4.08 10.76 2.04
C GLU A 145 -5.08 10.37 0.93
N ILE A 146 -5.18 11.17 -0.13
CA ILE A 146 -6.06 10.87 -1.28
C ILE A 146 -5.55 9.65 -2.05
N ILE A 147 -4.27 9.66 -2.44
CA ILE A 147 -3.67 8.58 -3.25
C ILE A 147 -3.61 7.27 -2.45
N LYS A 148 -3.28 7.32 -1.16
CA LYS A 148 -3.29 6.16 -0.25
C LYS A 148 -4.64 5.45 -0.26
N LYS A 149 -5.74 6.19 -0.08
CA LYS A 149 -7.10 5.61 -0.10
C LYS A 149 -7.39 4.96 -1.46
N ARG A 150 -6.94 5.57 -2.56
CA ARG A 150 -7.15 5.03 -3.91
C ARG A 150 -6.33 3.77 -4.20
N ILE A 151 -5.09 3.68 -3.71
CA ILE A 151 -4.28 2.46 -3.81
C ILE A 151 -4.95 1.31 -3.05
N LEU A 152 -5.46 1.57 -1.83
CA LEU A 152 -6.15 0.54 -1.04
C LEU A 152 -7.43 0.05 -1.72
N VAL A 153 -8.25 0.97 -2.24
CA VAL A 153 -9.47 0.64 -3.00
C VAL A 153 -9.12 -0.14 -4.27
N ALA A 154 -8.06 0.25 -4.98
CA ALA A 154 -7.60 -0.46 -6.18
C ALA A 154 -7.18 -1.91 -5.85
N GLY A 155 -6.40 -2.10 -4.78
CA GLY A 155 -6.01 -3.43 -4.31
C GLY A 155 -7.22 -4.31 -3.94
N ALA A 156 -8.20 -3.74 -3.24
CA ALA A 156 -9.45 -4.43 -2.93
C ALA A 156 -10.21 -4.85 -4.20
N ARG A 157 -10.34 -3.95 -5.19
CA ARG A 157 -10.99 -4.23 -6.47
C ARG A 157 -10.27 -5.28 -7.29
N THR A 158 -8.94 -5.26 -7.33
CA THR A 158 -8.14 -6.31 -7.97
C THR A 158 -8.41 -7.67 -7.32
N ALA A 159 -8.50 -7.74 -5.99
CA ALA A 159 -8.85 -8.97 -5.29
C ALA A 159 -10.28 -9.43 -5.61
N VAL A 160 -11.26 -8.52 -5.71
CA VAL A 160 -12.64 -8.85 -6.14
C VAL A 160 -12.64 -9.49 -7.53
N VAL A 161 -11.98 -8.85 -8.50
CA VAL A 161 -11.92 -9.33 -9.89
C VAL A 161 -11.23 -10.69 -9.95
N MET A 162 -10.08 -10.84 -9.28
CA MET A 162 -9.32 -12.08 -9.27
C MET A 162 -10.13 -13.22 -8.64
N ASN A 163 -10.76 -12.98 -7.50
CA ASN A 163 -11.61 -13.97 -6.83
C ASN A 163 -12.79 -14.37 -7.71
N HIS A 164 -13.41 -13.43 -8.43
CA HIS A 164 -14.48 -13.75 -9.37
C HIS A 164 -13.99 -14.63 -10.53
N ILE A 165 -12.83 -14.30 -11.13
CA ILE A 165 -12.23 -15.10 -12.22
C ILE A 165 -11.91 -16.52 -11.74
N LEU A 166 -11.34 -16.65 -10.53
CA LEU A 166 -11.00 -17.95 -9.95
C LEU A 166 -12.23 -18.77 -9.56
N GLN A 167 -13.33 -18.14 -9.14
CA GLN A 167 -14.60 -18.82 -8.88
C GLN A 167 -15.24 -19.34 -10.17
N VAL A 168 -15.22 -18.54 -11.25
CA VAL A 168 -15.75 -18.95 -12.56
C VAL A 168 -14.91 -20.10 -13.14
N ARG A 169 -13.57 -20.07 -12.99
CA ARG A 169 -12.68 -21.14 -13.45
C ARG A 169 -12.67 -22.36 -12.53
N GLY A 170 -12.96 -22.19 -11.25
CA GLY A 170 -13.05 -23.29 -10.27
C GLY A 170 -14.32 -24.14 -10.39
N LEU A 171 -15.30 -23.70 -11.20
CA LEU A 171 -16.44 -24.51 -11.63
C LEU A 171 -16.04 -25.56 -12.70
N ASP A 172 -14.94 -25.35 -13.43
CA ASP A 172 -14.45 -26.21 -14.51
C ASP A 172 -13.33 -27.18 -14.07
N GLU A 173 -13.49 -27.85 -12.92
CA GLU A 173 -12.59 -28.90 -12.42
C GLU A 173 -11.24 -28.41 -11.83
N GLY A 174 -11.10 -28.51 -10.51
CA GLY A 174 -9.77 -28.61 -9.85
C GLY A 174 -9.38 -27.52 -8.85
N LEU A 175 -10.08 -26.38 -8.77
CA LEU A 175 -9.71 -25.30 -7.84
C LEU A 175 -10.40 -25.35 -6.46
N GLY A 176 -11.33 -26.30 -6.25
CA GLY A 176 -11.95 -26.55 -4.94
C GLY A 176 -10.93 -26.96 -3.87
N GLN A 177 -9.76 -27.47 -4.26
CA GLN A 177 -8.64 -27.77 -3.36
C GLN A 177 -7.85 -26.53 -2.92
N LEU A 178 -7.83 -25.44 -3.69
CA LEU A 178 -7.19 -24.18 -3.25
C LEU A 178 -8.08 -23.41 -2.25
N ARG A 179 -9.39 -23.69 -2.25
CA ARG A 179 -10.35 -23.22 -1.23
C ARG A 179 -10.17 -23.92 0.13
N ALA A 180 -9.41 -25.03 0.19
CA ALA A 180 -9.07 -25.73 1.44
C ALA A 180 -7.93 -25.07 2.26
N GLY A 181 -7.43 -23.92 1.81
CA GLY A 181 -6.86 -22.91 2.71
C GLY A 181 -5.32 -22.83 2.78
N SER A 182 -4.83 -21.62 2.52
CA SER A 182 -4.08 -20.86 3.52
C SER A 182 -5.12 -20.11 4.36
N GLY A 183 -5.74 -20.81 5.32
CA GLY A 183 -6.93 -20.35 6.04
C GLY A 183 -6.65 -19.21 7.02
N MET A 184 -7.01 -17.98 6.65
CA MET A 184 -7.66 -17.08 7.59
C MET A 184 -9.08 -17.64 7.76
N GLN A 185 -9.30 -18.40 8.82
CA GLN A 185 -10.59 -19.01 9.10
C GLN A 185 -11.55 -17.87 9.46
N ASP A 186 -12.53 -17.62 8.60
CA ASP A 186 -13.67 -16.77 8.91
C ASP A 186 -14.36 -17.37 10.14
N VAL A 187 -14.17 -16.74 11.30
CA VAL A 187 -15.05 -16.93 12.45
C VAL A 187 -16.37 -16.25 12.09
N GLN A 188 -17.15 -16.93 11.25
CA GLN A 188 -18.56 -16.66 11.12
C GLN A 188 -19.23 -17.27 12.35
N GLU A 189 -19.81 -16.39 13.15
CA GLU A 189 -20.75 -16.65 14.22
C GLU A 189 -21.91 -17.51 13.67
N THR A 190 -21.73 -18.83 13.64
CA THR A 190 -22.84 -19.79 13.52
C THR A 190 -23.52 -19.90 14.88
N ALA A 191 -24.27 -18.85 15.22
CA ALA A 191 -25.52 -19.08 15.93
C ALA A 191 -26.39 -19.93 14.99
N ASP A 192 -26.94 -21.02 15.51
CA ASP A 192 -27.91 -21.90 14.84
C ASP A 192 -27.37 -22.93 13.85
N ALA A 193 -26.42 -23.77 14.30
CA ALA A 193 -26.43 -25.19 13.93
C ALA A 193 -25.67 -26.00 14.99
N ARG A 194 -26.41 -26.68 15.86
CA ARG A 194 -25.85 -27.63 16.84
C ARG A 194 -25.40 -28.90 16.09
N PRO A 195 -24.10 -29.25 16.03
CA PRO A 195 -23.66 -30.55 15.54
C PRO A 195 -23.63 -31.55 16.71
N PRO A 196 -23.73 -32.87 16.43
CA PRO A 196 -23.79 -33.90 17.46
C PRO A 196 -22.48 -34.00 18.25
N ALA A 197 -22.60 -34.31 19.54
CA ALA A 197 -21.52 -34.36 20.51
C ALA A 197 -20.68 -35.63 20.37
N HIS A 198 -19.81 -35.74 19.36
CA HIS A 198 -18.73 -36.72 19.35
C HIS A 198 -17.52 -36.21 18.56
N GLY A 199 -16.39 -35.97 19.24
CA GLY A 199 -15.07 -35.86 18.59
C GLY A 199 -14.19 -34.66 18.95
N GLU A 200 -14.66 -33.68 19.71
CA GLU A 200 -13.91 -32.43 20.01
C GLU A 200 -12.56 -32.68 20.71
N SER A 201 -12.49 -33.64 21.64
CA SER A 201 -11.28 -33.91 22.43
C SER A 201 -10.08 -34.33 21.59
N TYR A 202 -10.31 -35.04 20.48
CA TYR A 202 -9.23 -35.55 19.63
C TYR A 202 -8.52 -34.44 18.85
N VAL A 203 -9.27 -33.39 18.44
CA VAL A 203 -8.72 -32.27 17.67
C VAL A 203 -7.83 -31.39 18.55
N TYR A 204 -8.27 -31.07 19.77
CA TYR A 204 -7.46 -30.31 20.72
C TYR A 204 -6.23 -31.09 21.19
N LEU A 205 -6.37 -32.39 21.46
CA LEU A 205 -5.24 -33.24 21.85
C LEU A 205 -4.21 -33.34 20.72
N ARG A 206 -4.64 -33.50 19.46
CA ARG A 206 -3.74 -33.54 18.31
C ARG A 206 -2.99 -32.22 18.14
N ASN A 207 -3.67 -31.09 18.24
CA ASN A 207 -3.03 -29.77 18.12
C ASN A 207 -2.10 -29.48 19.30
N PHE A 208 -2.44 -29.91 20.50
CA PHE A 208 -1.56 -29.85 21.67
C PHE A 208 -0.30 -30.70 21.46
N LEU A 209 -0.45 -31.94 21.00
CA LEU A 209 0.67 -32.86 20.77
C LEU A 209 1.61 -32.35 19.67
N ILE A 210 1.09 -31.75 18.60
CA ILE A 210 1.92 -31.15 17.54
C ILE A 210 2.74 -29.98 18.13
N ASN A 211 2.09 -29.04 18.82
CA ASN A 211 2.80 -27.90 19.43
C ASN A 211 3.81 -28.36 20.51
N PHE A 212 3.46 -29.37 21.30
CA PHE A 212 4.33 -29.94 22.32
C PHE A 212 5.55 -30.66 21.70
N SER A 213 5.38 -31.35 20.58
CA SER A 213 6.49 -31.99 19.86
C SER A 213 7.51 -30.98 19.32
N ILE A 214 7.04 -29.82 18.83
CA ILE A 214 7.89 -28.73 18.36
C ILE A 214 8.67 -28.14 19.55
N PHE A 215 8.00 -27.92 20.68
CA PHE A 215 8.64 -27.41 21.90
C PHE A 215 9.77 -28.34 22.39
N ILE A 216 9.53 -29.65 22.41
CA ILE A 216 10.56 -30.64 22.79
C ILE A 216 11.76 -30.60 21.85
N LEU A 217 11.54 -30.52 20.54
CA LEU A 217 12.65 -30.45 19.57
C LEU A 217 13.51 -29.20 19.78
N VAL A 218 12.90 -28.05 20.04
CA VAL A 218 13.63 -26.81 20.33
C VAL A 218 14.44 -26.93 21.62
N VAL A 219 13.86 -27.49 22.69
CA VAL A 219 14.57 -27.69 23.96
C VAL A 219 15.73 -28.67 23.79
N LEU A 220 15.55 -29.78 23.08
CA LEU A 220 16.62 -30.75 22.82
C LEU A 220 17.73 -30.13 21.96
N PHE A 221 17.40 -29.32 20.96
CA PHE A 221 18.37 -28.58 20.18
C PHE A 221 19.19 -27.61 21.05
N PHE A 222 18.52 -26.90 21.96
CA PHE A 222 19.19 -25.98 22.89
C PHE A 222 20.08 -26.71 23.90
N VAL A 223 19.64 -27.87 24.40
CA VAL A 223 20.45 -28.74 25.26
C VAL A 223 21.65 -29.30 24.50
N TYR A 224 21.46 -29.73 23.24
CA TYR A 224 22.53 -30.23 22.38
C TYR A 224 23.61 -29.16 22.17
N ILE A 225 23.21 -27.94 21.78
CA ILE A 225 24.11 -26.78 21.64
C ILE A 225 24.80 -26.49 22.96
N SER A 226 24.06 -26.29 24.05
CA SER A 226 24.67 -25.95 25.34
C SER A 226 25.63 -27.02 25.86
N ARG A 227 25.41 -28.29 25.55
CA ARG A 227 26.33 -29.39 25.89
C ARG A 227 27.55 -29.43 24.96
N PHE A 228 27.37 -29.16 23.67
CA PHE A 228 28.45 -29.07 22.70
C PHE A 228 29.41 -27.90 23.04
N TYR A 229 28.87 -26.72 23.38
CA TYR A 229 29.66 -25.55 23.76
C TYR A 229 30.23 -25.59 25.19
N ARG A 230 29.73 -26.46 26.08
CA ARG A 230 30.38 -26.75 27.37
C ARG A 230 31.62 -27.66 27.22
N SER A 231 31.82 -28.29 26.06
CA SER A 231 32.89 -29.27 25.84
C SER A 231 34.15 -28.68 25.21
N THR A 232 34.19 -27.38 24.91
CA THR A 232 35.44 -26.70 24.53
C THR A 232 36.18 -26.20 25.79
N PRO A 233 37.32 -26.80 26.18
CA PRO A 233 38.13 -26.22 27.24
C PRO A 233 38.62 -24.84 26.80
N SER A 234 38.41 -23.86 27.68
CA SER A 234 38.89 -22.49 27.51
C SER A 234 40.41 -22.49 27.29
N PRO A 235 40.93 -21.92 26.18
CA PRO A 235 42.35 -21.61 26.11
C PRO A 235 42.64 -20.46 27.08
N ALA A 236 43.58 -20.72 27.99
CA ALA A 236 44.04 -19.82 29.04
C ALA A 236 44.46 -18.42 28.50
N PRO A 237 44.36 -17.35 29.31
CA PRO A 237 44.79 -16.02 28.90
C PRO A 237 46.33 -15.97 28.88
N LEU A 238 46.92 -15.78 27.71
CA LEU A 238 48.34 -15.43 27.60
C LEU A 238 48.54 -13.98 28.06
N ALA A 239 49.14 -13.86 29.24
CA ALA A 239 49.64 -12.62 29.79
C ALA A 239 50.85 -12.07 29.00
N ALA A 240 50.87 -10.74 28.92
CA ALA A 240 52.01 -9.84 29.06
C ALA A 240 53.24 -9.95 28.13
N ARG A 241 53.39 -8.91 27.29
CA ARG A 241 54.68 -8.30 26.90
C ARG A 241 54.42 -6.82 26.63
N SER A 242 54.57 -5.93 27.61
CA SER A 242 55.81 -5.19 27.91
C SER A 242 56.47 -4.57 26.67
N ALA A 243 56.18 -3.28 26.44
CA ALA A 243 57.07 -2.37 25.74
C ALA A 243 56.97 -1.00 26.42
N LYS A 244 58.13 -0.53 26.85
CA LYS A 244 58.40 0.60 27.74
C LYS A 244 58.75 1.83 26.89
N ALA A 245 58.13 2.97 27.24
CA ALA A 245 58.56 4.37 27.13
C ALA A 245 59.27 4.90 25.87
N ALA A 246 58.72 5.98 25.31
CA ALA A 246 59.48 7.08 24.73
C ALA A 246 59.00 8.40 25.38
N ASP A 247 59.95 9.06 26.04
CA ASP A 247 59.87 10.31 26.78
C ASP A 247 59.66 11.50 25.82
N GLN A 248 58.73 12.39 26.14
CA GLN A 248 58.32 13.52 25.29
C GLN A 248 58.74 14.87 25.89
N THR A 249 59.83 14.88 26.67
CA THR A 249 60.28 16.03 27.46
C THR A 249 61.52 16.75 26.91
N GLU A 250 61.91 16.51 25.64
CA GLU A 250 63.16 17.09 25.09
C GLU A 250 63.01 17.73 23.69
N LEU A 251 61.83 18.27 23.36
CA LEU A 251 61.60 19.01 22.10
C LEU A 251 61.01 20.42 22.31
N MET A 252 61.40 21.11 23.39
CA MET A 252 60.96 22.49 23.70
C MET A 252 62.12 23.39 24.14
N GLN A 253 63.35 23.16 23.66
CA GLN A 253 64.48 24.05 23.99
C GLN A 253 65.53 24.19 22.88
N ALA A 254 65.09 24.43 21.64
CA ALA A 254 65.97 24.88 20.56
C ALA A 254 65.22 25.74 19.53
N LYS A 255 64.65 26.86 20.00
CA LYS A 255 64.27 27.99 19.13
C LYS A 255 64.51 29.31 19.87
N ALA A 256 65.77 29.50 20.25
CA ALA A 256 66.33 30.76 20.73
C ALA A 256 67.77 30.82 20.24
N ASN A 257 67.91 31.23 18.97
CA ASN A 257 69.01 31.98 18.35
C ASN A 257 68.71 32.11 16.85
#